data_AF-A0A8U0QFL1-F1
#
_entry.id   AF-A0A8U0QFL1-F1
#
_cell.length_a   1.000
_cell.length_b   1.000
_cell.length_c   1.000
_cell.angle_alpha   90.00
_cell.angle_beta   90.00
_cell.angle_gamma   90.00
#
_symmetry.space_group_name_H-M   'P 1'
#
loop_
_entity.id
_entity.type
_entity.pdbx_description
1 polymer ?
#
loop_
_entity_poly.entity_id
_entity_poly.type
_entity_poly.pdbx_seq_one_letter_code
_entity_poly.pdbx_strand_id
1 'polypeptide(L)'
;MTMLVRLACLRSLPVSGLRPMLTRGSPALRSSTLKSCPPLLKVHQGYSTKSRFGFRRGKTAKDQLQQAAFEPATDTAIRMDSMGRMFLAGGAAVGLGALCYYGLGMSNEIGAIERAVIWPQYVKDRIHSTYMYFAGSVGMTALSAVAVSRTPALMGVMMRGSWLAIGATFAAMIGAGMLVRSISYDQSPGAKHLAWMLHAGVMGAIIAPMTLLGGPLMMRAAWYTAGIVGGLSTVAMCAPSEKFLNMGGPLAVGFGVVFASSIGSMFLPPTSAMGAGLYSIAIYGGLVLFSLFLLYDTQKVIKRAETYPMYGMQKYDPINSCMGIYMDTLNIFMRMVMILSGGGNRKK
;
A
#
# COMPACT_ATOMS: atom_id res chain seq x y z
N MET A 1 1.28 21.01 -42.06
CA MET A 1 -0.11 21.38 -42.41
C MET A 1 -0.95 21.34 -41.14
N THR A 2 -1.42 22.53 -40.71
CA THR A 2 -2.73 22.83 -40.07
C THR A 2 -3.15 22.00 -38.84
N MET A 3 -3.14 22.46 -37.57
CA MET A 3 -3.83 23.61 -36.91
C MET A 3 -5.37 23.61 -37.04
N LEU A 4 -6.06 23.92 -35.92
CA LEU A 4 -7.48 24.34 -35.72
C LEU A 4 -8.50 23.20 -35.39
N VAL A 5 -9.51 23.30 -34.51
CA VAL A 5 -10.19 24.40 -33.76
C VAL A 5 -11.19 23.74 -32.76
N ARG A 6 -11.18 24.01 -31.45
CA ARG A 6 -12.03 24.91 -30.62
C ARG A 6 -13.56 25.04 -30.92
N LEU A 7 -14.34 24.83 -29.84
CA LEU A 7 -15.60 25.50 -29.41
C LEU A 7 -16.96 25.24 -30.08
N ALA A 8 -17.95 24.84 -29.24
CA ALA A 8 -19.29 25.45 -29.06
C ALA A 8 -20.06 24.66 -27.94
N CYS A 9 -20.36 25.24 -26.77
CA CYS A 9 -21.58 25.98 -26.38
C CYS A 9 -22.90 25.17 -26.40
N LEU A 10 -23.50 24.95 -25.23
CA LEU A 10 -24.91 25.32 -24.96
C LEU A 10 -25.27 25.30 -23.46
N ARG A 11 -26.05 26.33 -23.09
CA ARG A 11 -26.58 26.73 -21.79
C ARG A 11 -27.82 25.91 -21.40
N SER A 12 -28.05 25.78 -20.09
CA SER A 12 -29.39 25.89 -19.48
C SER A 12 -29.31 26.40 -18.03
N LEU A 13 -30.24 27.30 -17.71
CA LEU A 13 -30.55 28.07 -16.48
C LEU A 13 -31.08 27.18 -15.33
N PRO A 14 -31.25 27.62 -14.03
CA PRO A 14 -31.99 28.84 -13.64
C PRO A 14 -31.62 29.62 -12.34
N VAL A 15 -31.93 30.93 -12.42
CA VAL A 15 -32.70 31.83 -11.52
C VAL A 15 -32.72 31.61 -9.99
N SER A 16 -32.21 32.62 -9.26
CA SER A 16 -32.67 33.19 -7.96
C SER A 16 -31.63 34.27 -7.59
N GLY A 17 -31.88 35.49 -7.10
CA GLY A 17 -33.03 36.13 -6.47
C GLY A 17 -32.46 37.28 -5.61
N LEU A 18 -32.51 38.50 -6.15
CA LEU A 18 -32.58 39.84 -5.52
C LEU A 18 -31.85 40.16 -4.18
N ARG A 19 -30.88 41.08 -4.26
CA ARG A 19 -30.53 42.07 -3.22
C ARG A 19 -30.86 43.47 -3.76
N PRO A 20 -31.39 44.42 -2.95
CA PRO A 20 -31.31 45.84 -3.27
C PRO A 20 -30.29 46.54 -2.35
N MET A 21 -29.37 47.29 -2.96
CA MET A 21 -28.49 48.23 -2.28
C MET A 21 -28.71 49.63 -2.88
N LEU A 22 -29.12 50.56 -2.01
CA LEU A 22 -28.92 52.02 -2.01
C LEU A 22 -28.86 52.79 -3.35
N THR A 23 -29.67 53.85 -3.46
CA THR A 23 -29.13 55.24 -3.49
C THR A 23 -30.20 56.35 -3.47
N ARG A 24 -29.94 57.34 -2.60
CA ARG A 24 -29.99 58.81 -2.83
C ARG A 24 -31.33 59.56 -2.78
N GLY A 25 -31.39 60.51 -1.83
CA GLY A 25 -32.31 61.66 -1.87
C GLY A 25 -32.52 62.34 -0.51
N SER A 26 -31.67 63.31 -0.13
CA SER A 26 -31.95 64.38 0.85
C SER A 26 -32.49 65.61 0.10
N PRO A 27 -33.03 66.71 0.71
CA PRO A 27 -32.81 67.18 2.08
C PRO A 27 -34.03 67.83 2.79
N ALA A 28 -33.81 68.30 4.03
CA ALA A 28 -34.21 69.64 4.55
C ALA A 28 -34.77 69.66 5.98
N LEU A 29 -34.07 70.44 6.82
CA LEU A 29 -34.59 71.35 7.87
C LEU A 29 -35.33 70.79 9.11
N ARG A 30 -34.64 70.79 10.26
CA ARG A 30 -34.78 71.84 11.32
C ARG A 30 -33.97 71.49 12.59
N SER A 31 -33.40 72.54 13.18
CA SER A 31 -32.78 72.69 14.51
C SER A 31 -33.69 72.19 15.66
N SER A 32 -33.26 71.85 16.88
CA SER A 32 -32.33 72.56 17.78
C SER A 32 -31.91 71.72 19.01
N THR A 33 -30.70 72.02 19.49
CA THR A 33 -30.07 71.89 20.82
C THR A 33 -30.85 71.33 22.04
N LEU A 34 -30.22 70.40 22.77
CA LEU A 34 -30.11 70.43 24.24
C LEU A 34 -28.96 69.54 24.77
N LYS A 35 -28.09 70.14 25.58
CA LYS A 35 -26.95 69.53 26.30
C LYS A 35 -27.43 68.77 27.55
N SER A 36 -26.79 67.65 27.88
CA SER A 36 -26.59 67.21 29.28
C SER A 36 -25.48 66.14 29.38
N CYS A 37 -24.66 66.26 30.42
CA CYS A 37 -23.44 65.51 30.75
C CYS A 37 -23.67 64.05 31.23
N PRO A 38 -22.64 63.17 31.21
CA PRO A 38 -22.75 61.80 31.70
C PRO A 38 -22.41 61.68 33.20
N PRO A 39 -22.97 60.73 33.96
CA PRO A 39 -22.42 60.36 35.25
C PRO A 39 -21.48 59.16 35.12
N LEU A 40 -20.24 59.43 35.54
CA LEU A 40 -19.18 58.49 35.89
C LEU A 40 -19.65 57.65 37.09
N LEU A 41 -19.85 56.34 36.91
CA LEU A 41 -20.07 55.42 38.04
C LEU A 41 -18.85 54.51 38.21
N LYS A 42 -18.05 54.85 39.23
CA LYS A 42 -16.87 54.14 39.69
C LYS A 42 -17.34 53.07 40.69
N VAL A 43 -17.19 51.79 40.38
CA VAL A 43 -17.51 50.69 41.32
C VAL A 43 -16.22 50.06 41.84
N HIS A 44 -16.13 50.02 43.16
CA HIS A 44 -15.00 49.63 43.97
C HIS A 44 -14.62 48.15 43.82
N GLN A 45 -13.31 47.95 43.81
CA GLN A 45 -12.58 46.69 43.81
C GLN A 45 -12.75 45.98 45.17
N GLY A 46 -13.49 44.88 45.19
CA GLY A 46 -13.63 44.00 46.36
C GLY A 46 -12.73 42.77 46.22
N TYR A 47 -11.71 42.67 47.07
CA TYR A 47 -10.91 41.46 47.28
C TYR A 47 -11.81 40.36 47.87
N SER A 48 -12.02 39.26 47.14
CA SER A 48 -12.61 38.03 47.67
C SER A 48 -11.60 36.90 47.50
N THR A 49 -10.88 36.61 48.59
CA THR A 49 -9.96 35.48 48.71
C THR A 49 -10.79 34.20 48.87
N LYS A 50 -11.27 33.63 47.76
CA LYS A 50 -11.72 32.23 47.74
C LYS A 50 -10.56 31.36 47.28
N SER A 51 -9.83 30.79 48.23
CA SER A 51 -8.94 29.66 47.96
C SER A 51 -9.77 28.44 47.55
N ARG A 52 -10.15 28.36 46.27
CA ARG A 52 -10.57 27.09 45.69
C ARG A 52 -9.33 26.19 45.68
N PHE A 53 -9.32 25.22 46.58
CA PHE A 53 -8.45 24.07 46.50
C PHE A 53 -8.84 23.29 45.23
N GLY A 54 -8.27 23.68 44.10
CA GLY A 54 -8.41 22.96 42.84
C GLY A 54 -7.62 21.67 42.97
N PHE A 55 -8.31 20.57 43.27
CA PHE A 55 -7.75 19.24 43.06
C PHE A 55 -7.51 19.09 41.55
N ARG A 56 -6.31 19.49 41.08
CA ARG A 56 -5.79 19.08 39.78
C ARG A 56 -5.72 17.56 39.86
N ARG A 57 -6.74 16.88 39.34
CA ARG A 57 -6.65 15.46 38.99
C ARG A 57 -5.44 15.36 38.07
N GLY A 58 -4.31 14.93 38.63
CA GLY A 58 -3.09 14.75 37.86
C GLY A 58 -3.45 13.85 36.69
N LYS A 59 -3.28 14.36 35.46
CA LYS A 59 -3.37 13.51 34.28
C LYS A 59 -2.42 12.35 34.53
N THR A 60 -2.95 11.14 34.52
CA THR A 60 -2.16 9.93 34.75
C THR A 60 -1.05 9.90 33.70
N ALA A 61 0.13 9.36 33.98
CA ALA A 61 1.18 9.23 32.97
C ALA A 61 0.67 8.53 31.69
N LYS A 62 -0.35 7.67 31.83
CA LYS A 62 -1.13 7.08 30.73
C LYS A 62 -1.87 8.12 29.89
N ASP A 63 -2.54 9.10 30.50
CA ASP A 63 -3.26 10.17 29.80
C ASP A 63 -2.31 11.13 29.08
N GLN A 64 -1.10 11.34 29.62
CA GLN A 64 -0.04 12.13 28.96
C GLN A 64 0.62 11.37 27.82
N LEU A 65 0.92 10.08 27.98
CA LEU A 65 1.39 9.21 26.88
C LEU A 65 0.34 9.06 25.79
N GLN A 66 -0.93 8.95 26.18
CA GLN A 66 -2.05 8.90 25.24
C GLN A 66 -2.17 10.24 24.51
N GLN A 67 -2.06 11.39 25.20
CA GLN A 67 -2.05 12.70 24.54
C GLN A 67 -0.85 12.88 23.60
N ALA A 68 0.37 12.52 24.01
CA ALA A 68 1.56 12.56 23.16
C ALA A 68 1.49 11.59 21.97
N ALA A 69 0.83 10.44 22.14
CA ALA A 69 0.54 9.48 21.07
C ALA A 69 -0.56 9.96 20.11
N PHE A 70 -1.36 10.97 20.46
CA PHE A 70 -2.41 11.57 19.62
C PHE A 70 -2.12 13.01 19.21
N GLU A 71 -0.95 13.56 19.54
CA GLU A 71 -0.57 14.90 19.08
C GLU A 71 -0.41 14.88 17.54
N PRO A 72 -1.06 15.83 16.83
CA PRO A 72 -0.97 15.93 15.38
C PRO A 72 0.43 16.43 15.01
N ALA A 73 1.37 15.50 14.89
CA ALA A 73 2.77 15.79 14.62
C ALA A 73 3.03 15.65 13.11
N THR A 74 2.44 16.54 12.31
CA THR A 74 2.60 16.59 10.85
C THR A 74 4.09 16.59 10.44
N ASP A 75 4.94 17.29 11.19
CA ASP A 75 6.39 17.32 10.98
C ASP A 75 7.05 15.95 11.17
N THR A 76 6.60 15.17 12.15
CA THR A 76 7.12 13.81 12.38
C THR A 76 6.70 12.86 11.26
N ALA A 77 5.48 12.99 10.74
CA ALA A 77 5.00 12.20 9.61
C ALA A 77 5.80 12.52 8.32
N ILE A 78 6.15 13.79 8.10
CA ILE A 78 7.01 14.20 6.98
C ILE A 78 8.43 13.65 7.13
N ARG A 79 8.98 13.71 8.35
CA ARG A 79 10.32 13.17 8.65
C ARG A 79 10.38 11.64 8.46
N MET A 80 9.34 10.92 8.90
CA MET A 80 9.27 9.46 8.73
C MET A 80 9.11 9.06 7.25
N ASP A 81 8.32 9.80 6.48
CA ASP A 81 8.16 9.55 5.04
C ASP A 81 9.47 9.79 4.26
N SER A 82 10.16 10.90 4.53
CA SER A 82 11.45 11.20 3.91
C SER A 82 12.53 10.18 4.29
N MET A 83 12.57 9.77 5.55
CA MET A 83 13.46 8.70 6.03
C MET A 83 13.15 7.37 5.34
N GLY A 84 11.87 7.01 5.19
CA GLY A 84 11.45 5.80 4.48
C GLY A 84 11.91 5.78 3.02
N ARG A 85 11.79 6.90 2.30
CA ARG A 85 12.29 7.03 0.93
C ARG A 85 13.81 6.92 0.83
N MET A 86 14.54 7.51 1.77
CA MET A 86 16.00 7.40 1.82
C MET A 86 16.43 5.94 2.05
N PHE A 87 15.72 5.23 2.94
CA PHE A 87 15.96 3.81 3.18
C PHE A 87 15.68 2.97 1.93
N LEU A 88 14.60 3.25 1.19
CA LEU A 88 14.34 2.61 -0.10
C LEU A 88 15.43 2.89 -1.14
N ALA A 89 15.88 4.14 -1.24
CA ALA A 89 16.94 4.52 -2.17
C ALA A 89 18.26 3.81 -1.83
N GLY A 90 18.61 3.72 -0.53
CA GLY A 90 19.76 2.96 -0.06
C GLY A 90 19.64 1.47 -0.38
N GLY A 91 18.47 0.87 -0.11
CA GLY A 91 18.21 -0.54 -0.45
C GLY A 91 18.30 -0.82 -1.95
N ALA A 92 17.80 0.08 -2.80
CA ALA A 92 17.90 -0.02 -4.24
C ALA A 92 19.36 0.09 -4.73
N ALA A 93 20.16 0.98 -4.15
CA ALA A 93 21.58 1.10 -4.46
C ALA A 93 22.36 -0.17 -4.09
N VAL A 94 22.08 -0.75 -2.91
CA VAL A 94 22.67 -2.02 -2.49
C VAL A 94 22.23 -3.16 -3.42
N GLY A 95 20.95 -3.22 -3.80
CA GLY A 95 20.42 -4.22 -4.74
C GLY A 95 21.07 -4.13 -6.12
N LEU A 96 21.24 -2.91 -6.65
CA LEU A 96 21.93 -2.68 -7.92
C LEU A 96 23.41 -3.06 -7.83
N GLY A 97 24.08 -2.69 -6.73
CA GLY A 97 25.47 -3.08 -6.47
C GLY A 97 25.64 -4.59 -6.40
N ALA A 98 24.72 -5.29 -5.72
CA ALA A 98 24.69 -6.75 -5.68
C ALA A 98 24.46 -7.36 -7.08
N LEU A 99 23.53 -6.80 -7.87
CA LEU A 99 23.29 -7.25 -9.24
C LEU A 99 24.54 -7.09 -10.12
N CYS A 100 25.22 -5.94 -10.04
CA CYS A 100 26.47 -5.72 -10.76
C CYS A 100 27.57 -6.67 -10.27
N TYR A 101 27.70 -6.89 -8.96
CA TYR A 101 28.72 -7.75 -8.39
C TYR A 101 28.56 -9.22 -8.79
N TYR A 102 27.36 -9.79 -8.61
CA TYR A 102 27.06 -11.18 -8.96
C TYR A 102 26.85 -11.37 -10.47
N GLY A 103 26.28 -10.40 -11.17
CA GLY A 103 26.03 -10.46 -12.61
C GLY A 103 27.30 -10.32 -13.47
N LEU A 104 28.32 -9.60 -12.99
CA LEU A 104 29.63 -9.49 -13.66
C LEU A 104 30.58 -10.65 -13.31
N GLY A 105 30.15 -11.64 -12.51
CA GLY A 105 30.97 -12.81 -12.18
C GLY A 105 32.17 -12.52 -11.27
N MET A 106 32.14 -11.42 -10.51
CA MET A 106 33.21 -11.08 -9.56
C MET A 106 33.13 -11.89 -8.25
N SER A 107 32.15 -12.77 -8.10
CA SER A 107 32.01 -13.66 -6.95
C SER A 107 32.79 -14.97 -7.14
N ASN A 108 33.61 -15.34 -6.14
CA ASN A 108 34.29 -16.64 -6.08
C ASN A 108 33.36 -17.85 -5.81
N GLU A 109 32.05 -17.63 -5.67
CA GLU A 109 31.04 -18.69 -5.53
C GLU A 109 30.26 -18.80 -6.84
N ILE A 110 30.00 -20.05 -7.30
CA ILE A 110 29.21 -20.33 -8.51
C ILE A 110 27.82 -19.73 -8.35
N GLY A 111 27.55 -18.65 -9.07
CA GLY A 111 26.26 -17.99 -9.08
C GLY A 111 25.19 -18.89 -9.69
N ALA A 112 23.92 -18.69 -9.31
CA ALA A 112 22.83 -19.47 -9.89
C ALA A 112 22.66 -19.20 -11.41
N ILE A 113 23.24 -18.15 -11.99
CA ILE A 113 23.31 -17.92 -13.45
C ILE A 113 24.28 -18.88 -14.13
N GLU A 114 25.50 -19.05 -13.61
CA GLU A 114 26.46 -20.02 -14.15
C GLU A 114 25.91 -21.44 -14.00
N ARG A 115 25.23 -21.72 -12.89
CA ARG A 115 24.51 -22.97 -12.67
C ARG A 115 23.30 -23.11 -13.61
N ALA A 116 22.60 -22.01 -13.95
CA ALA A 116 21.46 -22.01 -14.85
C ALA A 116 21.81 -22.33 -16.31
N VAL A 117 23.02 -21.97 -16.74
CA VAL A 117 23.54 -22.42 -18.04
C VAL A 117 23.65 -23.95 -18.07
N ILE A 118 24.08 -24.55 -16.94
CA ILE A 118 24.28 -26.00 -16.77
C ILE A 118 22.96 -26.74 -16.41
N TRP A 119 21.87 -26.02 -16.13
CA TRP A 119 20.61 -26.66 -15.74
C TRP A 119 20.05 -27.58 -16.83
N PRO A 120 19.63 -28.81 -16.46
CA PRO A 120 18.87 -29.68 -17.33
C PRO A 120 17.59 -29.00 -17.84
N GLN A 121 17.15 -29.34 -19.06
CA GLN A 121 15.98 -28.71 -19.69
C GLN A 121 14.71 -28.80 -18.83
N TYR A 122 14.50 -29.91 -18.11
CA TYR A 122 13.34 -30.07 -17.23
C TYR A 122 13.27 -29.04 -16.09
N VAL A 123 14.41 -28.55 -15.58
CA VAL A 123 14.45 -27.52 -14.53
C VAL A 123 14.02 -26.18 -15.13
N LYS A 124 14.51 -25.88 -16.33
CA LYS A 124 14.15 -24.67 -17.09
C LYS A 124 12.65 -24.66 -17.40
N ASP A 125 12.08 -25.79 -17.83
CA ASP A 125 10.65 -25.93 -18.10
C ASP A 125 9.78 -25.74 -16.85
N ARG A 126 10.22 -26.27 -15.70
CA ARG A 126 9.54 -26.08 -14.40
C ARG A 126 9.55 -24.63 -13.94
N ILE A 127 10.69 -23.94 -14.07
CA ILE A 127 10.80 -22.51 -13.74
C ILE A 127 9.94 -21.69 -14.71
N HIS A 128 10.05 -21.94 -16.02
CA HIS A 128 9.29 -21.24 -17.04
C HIS A 128 7.78 -21.39 -16.85
N SER A 129 7.29 -22.60 -16.60
CA SER A 129 5.87 -22.83 -16.30
C SER A 129 5.43 -22.10 -15.03
N THR A 130 6.26 -22.08 -13.98
CA THR A 130 5.97 -21.32 -12.75
C THR A 130 5.83 -19.82 -13.03
N TYR A 131 6.73 -19.24 -13.84
CA TYR A 131 6.65 -17.83 -14.23
C TYR A 131 5.49 -17.53 -15.18
N MET A 132 5.10 -18.47 -16.04
CA MET A 132 3.88 -18.36 -16.87
C MET A 132 2.61 -18.28 -16.01
N TYR A 133 2.47 -19.15 -15.01
CA TYR A 133 1.33 -19.07 -14.09
C TYR A 133 1.38 -17.81 -13.22
N PHE A 134 2.57 -17.38 -12.80
CA PHE A 134 2.75 -16.08 -12.13
C PHE A 134 2.24 -14.92 -12.99
N ALA A 135 2.70 -14.81 -14.24
CA ALA A 135 2.28 -13.77 -15.17
C ALA A 135 0.77 -13.84 -15.45
N GLY A 136 0.23 -15.05 -15.63
CA GLY A 136 -1.21 -15.28 -15.74
C GLY A 136 -1.98 -14.81 -14.52
N SER A 137 -1.44 -15.03 -13.31
CA SER A 137 -2.08 -14.61 -12.04
C SER A 137 -2.18 -13.10 -11.97
N VAL A 138 -1.08 -12.40 -12.30
CA VAL A 138 -1.03 -10.93 -12.34
C VAL A 138 -2.03 -10.40 -13.38
N GLY A 139 -2.06 -10.97 -14.58
CA GLY A 139 -3.01 -10.60 -15.63
C GLY A 139 -4.47 -10.80 -15.21
N MET A 140 -4.77 -11.95 -14.58
CA MET A 140 -6.11 -12.25 -14.11
C MET A 140 -6.56 -11.37 -12.95
N THR A 141 -5.65 -11.06 -12.02
CA THR A 141 -5.90 -10.08 -10.95
C THR A 141 -6.19 -8.70 -11.53
N ALA A 142 -5.45 -8.26 -12.55
CA ALA A 142 -5.71 -6.97 -13.21
C ALA A 142 -7.08 -6.96 -13.91
N LEU A 143 -7.42 -8.02 -14.65
CA LEU A 143 -8.73 -8.17 -15.28
C LEU A 143 -9.86 -8.16 -14.25
N SER A 144 -9.69 -8.87 -13.14
CA SER A 144 -10.67 -8.91 -12.06
C SER A 144 -10.80 -7.57 -11.35
N ALA A 145 -9.71 -6.87 -11.05
CA ALA A 145 -9.74 -5.53 -10.48
C ALA A 145 -10.49 -4.55 -11.38
N VAL A 146 -10.27 -4.62 -12.70
CA VAL A 146 -11.01 -3.82 -13.67
C VAL A 146 -12.50 -4.20 -13.68
N ALA A 147 -12.83 -5.49 -13.70
CA ALA A 147 -14.22 -5.96 -13.66
C ALA A 147 -14.96 -5.46 -12.42
N VAL A 148 -14.36 -5.62 -11.23
CA VAL A 148 -14.92 -5.15 -9.95
C VAL A 148 -15.03 -3.62 -9.92
N SER A 149 -14.04 -2.90 -10.47
CA SER A 149 -14.09 -1.43 -10.56
C SER A 149 -15.25 -0.90 -11.41
N ARG A 150 -15.71 -1.70 -12.39
CA ARG A 150 -16.84 -1.35 -13.26
C ARG A 150 -18.18 -1.79 -12.68
N THR A 151 -18.21 -2.55 -11.58
CA THR A 151 -19.43 -3.05 -10.94
C THR A 151 -19.68 -2.31 -9.61
N PRO A 152 -20.62 -1.34 -9.56
CA PRO A 152 -20.87 -0.53 -8.36
C PRO A 152 -21.29 -1.34 -7.13
N ALA A 153 -22.00 -2.44 -7.33
CA ALA A 153 -22.41 -3.33 -6.24
C ALA A 153 -21.19 -3.98 -5.55
N LEU A 154 -20.25 -4.52 -6.34
CA LEU A 154 -19.05 -5.16 -5.81
C LEU A 154 -18.08 -4.12 -5.21
N MET A 155 -17.89 -3.00 -5.91
CA MET A 155 -17.10 -1.87 -5.39
C MET A 155 -17.68 -1.35 -4.07
N GLY A 156 -19.00 -1.23 -3.96
CA GLY A 156 -19.69 -0.82 -2.74
C GLY A 156 -19.47 -1.78 -1.57
N VAL A 157 -19.40 -3.09 -1.82
CA VAL A 157 -19.05 -4.08 -0.80
C VAL A 157 -17.58 -3.95 -0.38
N MET A 158 -16.66 -3.76 -1.33
CA MET A 158 -15.22 -3.62 -1.02
C MET A 158 -14.90 -2.31 -0.28
N MET A 159 -15.65 -1.24 -0.54
CA MET A 159 -15.48 0.05 0.15
C MET A 159 -16.24 0.13 1.48
N ARG A 160 -17.15 -0.81 1.76
CA ARG A 160 -17.86 -0.86 3.05
C ARG A 160 -16.88 -1.25 4.14
N GLY A 161 -16.47 -0.28 4.96
CA GLY A 161 -15.62 -0.48 6.14
C GLY A 161 -16.30 -1.22 7.31
N SER A 162 -17.24 -2.12 7.03
CA SER A 162 -17.85 -2.94 8.08
C SER A 162 -16.87 -4.01 8.53
N TRP A 163 -16.80 -4.26 9.84
CA TRP A 163 -16.04 -5.39 10.41
C TRP A 163 -16.37 -6.73 9.74
N LEU A 164 -17.62 -6.91 9.31
CA LEU A 164 -18.04 -8.09 8.54
C LEU A 164 -17.42 -8.14 7.15
N ALA A 165 -17.32 -7.02 6.45
CA ALA A 165 -16.71 -6.96 5.12
C ALA A 165 -15.18 -7.19 5.21
N ILE A 166 -14.53 -6.64 6.24
CA ILE A 166 -13.11 -6.90 6.53
C ILE A 166 -12.91 -8.38 6.84
N GLY A 167 -13.70 -8.97 7.75
CA GLY A 167 -13.61 -10.40 8.06
C GLY A 167 -13.88 -11.30 6.84
N ALA A 168 -14.88 -10.96 6.03
CA ALA A 168 -15.22 -11.70 4.81
C ALA A 168 -14.11 -11.64 3.76
N THR A 169 -13.46 -10.50 3.57
CA THR A 169 -12.34 -10.37 2.61
C THR A 169 -11.11 -11.16 3.06
N PHE A 170 -10.78 -11.15 4.35
CA PHE A 170 -9.73 -12.02 4.90
C PHE A 170 -10.07 -13.51 4.75
N ALA A 171 -11.30 -13.90 5.10
CA ALA A 171 -11.75 -15.29 4.95
C ALA A 171 -11.71 -15.74 3.47
N ALA A 172 -12.15 -14.89 2.54
CA ALA A 172 -12.10 -15.18 1.11
C ALA A 172 -10.66 -15.32 0.61
N MET A 173 -9.76 -14.42 1.02
CA MET A 173 -8.35 -14.47 0.64
C MET A 173 -7.68 -15.77 1.14
N ILE A 174 -7.82 -16.06 2.43
CA ILE A 174 -7.22 -17.24 3.07
C ILE A 174 -7.85 -18.52 2.50
N GLY A 175 -9.18 -18.57 2.41
CA GLY A 175 -9.93 -19.71 1.90
C GLY A 175 -9.59 -20.02 0.45
N ALA A 176 -9.54 -19.01 -0.42
CA ALA A 176 -9.13 -19.19 -1.82
C ALA A 176 -7.68 -19.69 -1.92
N GLY A 177 -6.78 -19.16 -1.09
CA GLY A 177 -5.38 -19.60 -1.05
C GLY A 177 -5.22 -21.04 -0.57
N MET A 178 -5.99 -21.44 0.45
CA MET A 178 -6.02 -22.81 0.95
C MET A 178 -6.60 -23.77 -0.10
N LEU A 179 -7.66 -23.38 -0.79
CA LEU A 179 -8.30 -24.18 -1.84
C LEU A 179 -7.34 -24.47 -3.00
N VAL A 180 -6.60 -23.45 -3.47
CA VAL A 180 -5.57 -23.64 -4.50
C VAL A 180 -4.51 -24.64 -4.04
N ARG A 181 -4.12 -24.60 -2.77
CA ARG A 181 -3.08 -25.47 -2.22
C ARG A 181 -3.56 -26.90 -1.95
N SER A 182 -4.84 -27.07 -1.60
CA SER A 182 -5.40 -28.38 -1.25
C SER A 182 -5.69 -29.25 -2.47
N ILE A 183 -5.91 -28.65 -3.65
CA ILE A 183 -6.18 -29.40 -4.88
C ILE A 183 -4.86 -29.88 -5.50
N SER A 184 -4.76 -31.18 -5.74
CA SER A 184 -3.63 -31.78 -6.45
C SER A 184 -3.67 -31.45 -7.94
N TYR A 185 -2.52 -31.08 -8.52
CA TYR A 185 -2.40 -30.75 -9.93
C TYR A 185 -2.69 -31.96 -10.85
N ASP A 186 -2.32 -33.17 -10.43
CA ASP A 186 -2.42 -34.39 -11.26
C ASP A 186 -3.83 -34.99 -11.34
N GLN A 187 -4.65 -34.86 -10.29
CA GLN A 187 -5.94 -35.57 -10.21
C GLN A 187 -7.08 -34.81 -10.91
N SER A 188 -7.01 -33.47 -10.96
CA SER A 188 -8.08 -32.64 -11.53
C SER A 188 -7.52 -31.32 -12.05
N PRO A 189 -6.94 -31.29 -13.27
CA PRO A 189 -6.34 -30.07 -13.83
C PRO A 189 -7.37 -28.93 -13.91
N GLY A 190 -8.62 -29.22 -14.30
CA GLY A 190 -9.68 -28.20 -14.39
C GLY A 190 -9.99 -27.52 -13.05
N ALA A 191 -10.18 -28.31 -11.98
CA ALA A 191 -10.49 -27.77 -10.64
C ALA A 191 -9.33 -26.92 -10.08
N LYS A 192 -8.07 -27.32 -10.34
CA LYS A 192 -6.89 -26.55 -9.94
C LYS A 192 -6.85 -25.19 -10.64
N HIS A 193 -7.10 -25.16 -11.95
CA HIS A 193 -7.12 -23.90 -12.71
C HIS A 193 -8.29 -23.03 -12.24
N LEU A 194 -9.48 -23.58 -12.01
CA LEU A 194 -10.60 -22.81 -11.46
C LEU A 194 -10.30 -22.22 -10.08
N ALA A 195 -9.72 -23.00 -9.17
CA ALA A 195 -9.32 -22.50 -7.86
C ALA A 195 -8.26 -21.39 -7.99
N TRP A 196 -7.29 -21.56 -8.89
CA TRP A 196 -6.27 -20.57 -9.18
C TRP A 196 -6.88 -19.27 -9.72
N MET A 197 -7.82 -19.39 -10.66
CA MET A 197 -8.54 -18.25 -11.22
C MET A 197 -9.39 -17.54 -10.17
N LEU A 198 -10.08 -18.31 -9.32
CA LEU A 198 -10.86 -17.78 -8.21
C LEU A 198 -9.95 -17.02 -7.25
N HIS A 199 -8.79 -17.57 -6.91
CA HIS A 199 -7.84 -16.89 -6.04
C HIS A 199 -7.32 -15.59 -6.64
N ALA A 200 -6.88 -15.61 -7.90
CA ALA A 200 -6.43 -14.41 -8.60
C ALA A 200 -7.54 -13.35 -8.72
N GLY A 201 -8.79 -13.80 -8.87
CA GLY A 201 -9.98 -12.94 -8.88
C GLY A 201 -10.29 -12.32 -7.52
N VAL A 202 -10.23 -13.09 -6.44
CA VAL A 202 -10.41 -12.56 -5.07
C VAL A 202 -9.37 -11.49 -4.76
N MET A 203 -8.10 -11.72 -5.11
CA MET A 203 -7.05 -10.71 -4.96
C MET A 203 -7.30 -9.47 -5.80
N GLY A 204 -7.83 -9.63 -7.02
CA GLY A 204 -8.24 -8.51 -7.88
C GLY A 204 -9.35 -7.67 -7.26
N ALA A 205 -10.35 -8.30 -6.65
CA ALA A 205 -11.42 -7.63 -5.94
C ALA A 205 -10.91 -6.80 -4.75
N ILE A 206 -9.92 -7.30 -4.02
CA ILE A 206 -9.31 -6.62 -2.87
C ILE A 206 -8.50 -5.39 -3.32
N ILE A 207 -7.85 -5.48 -4.49
CA ILE A 207 -7.09 -4.37 -5.07
C ILE A 207 -8.01 -3.35 -5.75
N ALA A 208 -9.23 -3.74 -6.13
CA ALA A 208 -10.15 -2.90 -6.90
C ALA A 208 -10.39 -1.50 -6.30
N PRO A 209 -10.59 -1.28 -4.99
CA PRO A 209 -10.74 0.07 -4.43
C PRO A 209 -9.56 0.99 -4.73
N MET A 210 -8.36 0.44 -4.91
CA MET A 210 -7.17 1.22 -5.26
C MET A 210 -7.21 1.77 -6.68
N THR A 211 -8.07 1.23 -7.55
CA THR A 211 -8.27 1.78 -8.91
C THR A 211 -8.89 3.17 -8.90
N LEU A 212 -9.54 3.55 -7.79
CA LEU A 212 -10.11 4.88 -7.59
C LEU A 212 -9.02 5.95 -7.40
N LEU A 213 -7.79 5.57 -7.02
CA LEU A 213 -6.65 6.50 -6.86
C LEU A 213 -6.14 7.06 -8.20
N GLY A 214 -6.58 6.48 -9.33
CA GLY A 214 -6.33 6.99 -10.67
C GLY A 214 -5.54 6.03 -11.56
N GLY A 215 -6.01 5.87 -12.81
CA GLY A 215 -5.38 4.99 -13.81
C GLY A 215 -3.90 5.30 -14.10
N PRO A 216 -3.50 6.57 -14.32
CA PRO A 216 -2.09 6.89 -14.57
C PRO A 216 -1.17 6.56 -13.39
N LEU A 217 -1.65 6.70 -12.16
CA LEU A 217 -0.90 6.37 -10.96
C LEU A 217 -0.69 4.86 -10.86
N MET A 218 -1.75 4.07 -11.09
CA MET A 218 -1.66 2.61 -11.13
C MET A 218 -0.69 2.11 -12.20
N MET A 219 -0.72 2.67 -13.41
CA MET A 219 0.18 2.26 -14.49
C MET A 219 1.65 2.53 -14.12
N ARG A 220 1.95 3.66 -13.47
CA ARG A 220 3.30 3.95 -12.97
C ARG A 220 3.72 2.98 -11.88
N ALA A 221 2.83 2.72 -10.92
CA ALA A 221 3.08 1.75 -9.86
C ALA A 221 3.34 0.35 -10.42
N ALA A 222 2.59 -0.05 -11.45
CA ALA A 222 2.74 -1.33 -12.13
C ALA A 222 4.12 -1.44 -12.80
N TRP A 223 4.56 -0.40 -13.53
CA TRP A 223 5.89 -0.39 -14.15
C TRP A 223 7.03 -0.41 -13.13
N TYR A 224 6.92 0.35 -12.03
CA TYR A 224 7.92 0.30 -10.96
C TYR A 224 7.95 -1.07 -10.27
N THR A 225 6.78 -1.68 -10.04
CA THR A 225 6.71 -3.02 -9.48
C THR A 225 7.29 -4.06 -10.43
N ALA A 226 7.02 -3.97 -11.73
CA ALA A 226 7.60 -4.85 -12.73
C ALA A 226 9.14 -4.73 -12.76
N GLY A 227 9.68 -3.51 -12.64
CA GLY A 227 11.11 -3.27 -12.51
C GLY A 227 11.72 -3.87 -11.23
N ILE A 228 11.05 -3.68 -10.08
CA ILE A 228 11.48 -4.27 -8.80
C ILE A 228 11.45 -5.80 -8.87
N VAL A 229 10.33 -6.37 -9.32
CA VAL A 229 10.13 -7.83 -9.37
C VAL A 229 11.09 -8.47 -10.37
N GLY A 230 11.25 -7.87 -11.55
CA GLY A 230 12.20 -8.32 -12.55
C GLY A 230 13.64 -8.23 -12.06
N GLY A 231 14.06 -7.07 -11.54
CA GLY A 231 15.42 -6.84 -11.05
C GLY A 231 15.78 -7.76 -9.87
N LEU A 232 14.88 -7.91 -8.89
CA LEU A 232 15.10 -8.83 -7.77
C LEU A 232 15.09 -10.29 -8.21
N SER A 233 14.21 -10.68 -9.14
CA SER A 233 14.23 -12.04 -9.71
C SER A 233 15.58 -12.32 -10.40
N THR A 234 16.14 -11.34 -11.11
CA THR A 234 17.48 -11.46 -11.70
C THR A 234 18.55 -11.59 -10.62
N VAL A 235 18.53 -10.77 -9.57
CA VAL A 235 19.48 -10.90 -8.44
C VAL A 235 19.36 -12.29 -7.79
N ALA A 236 18.14 -12.79 -7.58
CA ALA A 236 17.89 -14.11 -6.99
C ALA A 236 18.47 -15.24 -7.85
N MET A 237 18.41 -15.09 -9.18
CA MET A 237 19.05 -15.99 -10.14
C MET A 237 20.57 -15.84 -10.17
N CYS A 238 21.13 -14.67 -9.85
CA CYS A 238 22.58 -14.48 -9.79
C CYS A 238 23.19 -15.00 -8.48
N ALA A 239 22.50 -14.76 -7.36
CA ALA A 239 23.05 -14.95 -6.02
C ALA A 239 22.99 -16.41 -5.55
N PRO A 240 23.98 -16.88 -4.77
CA PRO A 240 24.01 -18.24 -4.23
C PRO A 240 22.82 -18.49 -3.28
N SER A 241 22.12 -19.62 -3.48
CA SER A 241 20.80 -19.92 -2.91
C SER A 241 20.80 -20.37 -1.45
N GLU A 242 21.95 -20.77 -0.89
CA GLU A 242 22.04 -21.29 0.47
C GLU A 242 21.89 -20.20 1.54
N LYS A 243 22.30 -18.95 1.24
CA LYS A 243 22.26 -17.85 2.22
C LYS A 243 20.86 -17.30 2.47
N PHE A 244 20.02 -17.13 1.44
CA PHE A 244 18.68 -16.60 1.66
C PHE A 244 17.71 -17.68 2.16
N LEU A 245 17.88 -18.96 1.78
CA LEU A 245 17.03 -20.04 2.32
C LEU A 245 17.12 -20.15 3.85
N ASN A 246 18.31 -19.92 4.41
CA ASN A 246 18.51 -19.87 5.87
C ASN A 246 17.99 -18.58 6.52
N MET A 247 17.63 -17.57 5.73
CA MET A 247 17.13 -16.28 6.20
C MET A 247 15.60 -16.26 6.41
N GLY A 248 14.92 -17.40 6.23
CA GLY A 248 13.48 -17.52 6.47
C GLY A 248 13.05 -17.17 7.90
N GLY A 249 13.90 -17.44 8.91
CA GLY A 249 13.64 -17.07 10.31
C GLY A 249 13.55 -15.55 10.52
N PRO A 250 14.61 -14.78 10.22
CA PRO A 250 14.58 -13.32 10.27
C PRO A 250 13.47 -12.69 9.41
N LEU A 251 13.20 -13.24 8.22
CA LEU A 251 12.11 -12.78 7.35
C LEU A 251 10.73 -12.96 8.02
N ALA A 252 10.50 -14.08 8.70
CA ALA A 252 9.26 -14.32 9.43
C ALA A 252 9.08 -13.35 10.61
N VAL A 253 10.15 -13.02 11.33
CA VAL A 253 10.12 -12.00 12.40
C VAL A 253 9.77 -10.64 11.82
N GLY A 254 10.45 -10.23 10.74
CA GLY A 254 10.15 -8.97 10.05
C GLY A 254 8.71 -8.91 9.52
N PHE A 255 8.18 -10.03 9.01
CA PHE A 255 6.78 -10.15 8.61
C PHE A 255 5.84 -9.91 9.78
N GLY A 256 6.12 -10.50 10.95
CA GLY A 256 5.35 -10.25 12.17
C GLY A 256 5.32 -8.77 12.55
N VAL A 257 6.46 -8.07 12.44
CA VAL A 257 6.54 -6.62 12.71
C VAL A 257 5.73 -5.81 11.72
N VAL A 258 5.85 -6.09 10.41
CA VAL A 258 5.10 -5.38 9.36
C VAL A 258 3.60 -5.65 9.50
N PHE A 259 3.21 -6.89 9.78
CA PHE A 259 1.82 -7.29 9.98
C PHE A 259 1.21 -6.63 11.22
N ALA A 260 1.91 -6.65 12.35
CA ALA A 260 1.49 -5.95 13.57
C ALA A 260 1.38 -4.43 13.33
N SER A 261 2.30 -3.86 12.56
CA SER A 261 2.26 -2.43 12.19
C SER A 261 1.08 -2.11 11.28
N SER A 262 0.74 -2.99 10.32
CA SER A 262 -0.45 -2.85 9.48
C SER A 262 -1.73 -2.88 10.31
N ILE A 263 -1.88 -3.83 11.25
CA ILE A 263 -3.03 -3.86 12.17
C ILE A 263 -3.06 -2.62 13.06
N GLY A 264 -1.92 -2.25 13.65
CA GLY A 264 -1.82 -1.06 14.51
C GLY A 264 -2.20 0.23 13.78
N SER A 265 -1.86 0.35 12.50
CA SER A 265 -2.24 1.51 11.67
C SER A 265 -3.73 1.60 11.35
N MET A 266 -4.51 0.52 11.52
CA MET A 266 -5.96 0.55 11.40
C MET A 266 -6.66 1.18 12.62
N PHE A 267 -6.02 1.10 13.79
CA PHE A 267 -6.55 1.65 15.05
C PHE A 267 -6.02 3.04 15.39
N LEU A 268 -4.89 3.44 14.81
CA LEU A 268 -4.24 4.72 15.08
C LEU A 268 -4.32 5.64 13.86
N PRO A 269 -4.74 6.91 14.02
CA PRO A 269 -4.80 7.84 12.90
C PRO A 269 -3.39 8.11 12.37
N PRO A 270 -3.19 8.13 11.04
CA PRO A 270 -1.88 8.33 10.40
C PRO A 270 -1.29 9.73 10.66
N THR A 271 -2.05 10.66 11.24
CA THR A 271 -1.62 12.00 11.62
C THR A 271 -0.92 12.06 12.98
N SER A 272 -1.03 11.00 13.79
CA SER A 272 -0.32 10.90 15.05
C SER A 272 1.14 10.47 14.85
N ALA A 273 2.06 10.86 15.73
CA ALA A 273 3.47 10.44 15.63
C ALA A 273 3.62 8.91 15.63
N MET A 274 2.86 8.21 16.48
CA MET A 274 2.86 6.75 16.55
C MET A 274 2.19 6.11 15.33
N GLY A 275 1.06 6.64 14.87
CA GLY A 275 0.37 6.16 13.68
C GLY A 275 1.16 6.39 12.39
N ALA A 276 1.83 7.53 12.26
CA ALA A 276 2.74 7.82 11.15
C ALA A 276 3.95 6.88 11.14
N GLY A 277 4.47 6.52 12.32
CA GLY A 277 5.55 5.55 12.46
C GLY A 277 5.12 4.15 12.02
N LEU A 278 4.01 3.65 12.55
CA LEU A 278 3.46 2.34 12.18
C LEU A 278 3.09 2.29 10.70
N TYR A 279 2.50 3.35 10.16
CA TYR A 279 2.20 3.47 8.73
C TYR A 279 3.49 3.43 7.89
N SER A 280 4.52 4.18 8.28
CA SER A 280 5.80 4.19 7.58
C SER A 280 6.49 2.82 7.62
N ILE A 281 6.45 2.11 8.75
CA ILE A 281 6.97 0.75 8.87
C ILE A 281 6.16 -0.21 7.99
N ALA A 282 4.83 -0.13 8.02
CA ALA A 282 3.96 -0.99 7.23
C ALA A 282 4.16 -0.83 5.71
N ILE A 283 4.41 0.40 5.25
CA ILE A 283 4.60 0.74 3.84
C ILE A 283 6.05 0.55 3.40
N TYR A 284 6.99 1.31 3.98
CA TYR A 284 8.40 1.31 3.56
C TYR A 284 9.13 0.05 4.05
N GLY A 285 8.97 -0.30 5.33
CA GLY A 285 9.54 -1.53 5.89
C GLY A 285 8.94 -2.77 5.23
N GLY A 286 7.62 -2.77 5.03
CA GLY A 286 6.93 -3.80 4.27
C GLY A 286 7.45 -3.94 2.84
N LEU A 287 7.67 -2.83 2.11
CA LEU A 287 8.16 -2.90 0.72
C LEU A 287 9.53 -3.60 0.64
N VAL A 288 10.44 -3.26 1.54
CA VAL A 288 11.76 -3.92 1.63
C VAL A 288 11.61 -5.38 2.02
N LEU A 289 10.76 -5.68 3.01
CA LEU A 289 10.52 -7.03 3.46
C LEU A 289 9.96 -7.93 2.34
N PHE A 290 8.93 -7.48 1.62
CA PHE A 290 8.35 -8.23 0.51
C PHE A 290 9.31 -8.33 -0.69
N SER A 291 10.20 -7.35 -0.86
CA SER A 291 11.30 -7.45 -1.84
C SER A 291 12.29 -8.56 -1.46
N LEU A 292 12.60 -8.71 -0.17
CA LEU A 292 13.43 -9.82 0.32
C LEU A 292 12.69 -11.17 0.26
N PHE A 293 11.39 -11.21 0.56
CA PHE A 293 10.58 -12.41 0.38
C PHE A 293 10.52 -12.85 -1.08
N LEU A 294 10.36 -11.92 -2.01
CA LEU A 294 10.41 -12.24 -3.43
C LEU A 294 11.73 -12.91 -3.80
N LEU A 295 12.86 -12.37 -3.31
CA LEU A 295 14.18 -12.96 -3.53
C LEU A 295 14.27 -14.38 -2.94
N TYR A 296 13.78 -14.57 -1.71
CA TYR A 296 13.72 -15.84 -1.02
C TYR A 296 12.84 -16.87 -1.77
N ASP A 297 11.64 -16.49 -2.17
CA ASP A 297 10.68 -17.36 -2.84
C ASP A 297 11.12 -17.69 -4.26
N THR A 298 11.77 -16.78 -4.98
CA THR A 298 12.41 -17.10 -6.27
C THR A 298 13.49 -18.17 -6.10
N GLN A 299 14.37 -18.03 -5.10
CA GLN A 299 15.39 -19.06 -4.84
C GLN A 299 14.79 -20.38 -4.36
N LYS A 300 13.73 -20.33 -3.57
CA LYS A 300 12.98 -21.51 -3.14
C LYS A 300 12.32 -22.24 -4.31
N VAL A 301 11.78 -21.52 -5.29
CA VAL A 301 11.26 -22.09 -6.54
C VAL A 301 12.36 -22.76 -7.34
N ILE A 302 13.53 -22.11 -7.49
CA ILE A 302 14.68 -22.67 -8.19
C ILE A 302 15.15 -23.96 -7.51
N LYS A 303 15.40 -23.91 -6.18
CA LYS A 303 15.84 -25.09 -5.40
C LYS A 303 14.81 -26.20 -5.46
N ARG A 304 13.51 -25.88 -5.40
CA ARG A 304 12.44 -26.88 -5.58
C ARG A 304 12.45 -27.46 -6.99
N ALA A 305 12.63 -26.66 -8.03
CA ALA A 305 12.68 -27.15 -9.41
C ALA A 305 13.87 -28.12 -9.65
N GLU A 306 15.01 -27.88 -9.00
CA GLU A 306 16.20 -28.75 -9.04
C GLU A 306 16.03 -30.04 -8.23
N THR A 307 15.57 -29.93 -6.98
CA THR A 307 15.49 -31.05 -6.02
C THR A 307 14.34 -32.02 -6.28
N TYR A 308 13.32 -31.60 -7.02
CA TYR A 308 12.12 -32.41 -7.20
C TYR A 308 12.39 -33.61 -8.13
N PRO A 309 12.17 -34.86 -7.66
CA PRO A 309 12.53 -36.05 -8.41
C PRO A 309 11.78 -36.13 -9.75
N MET A 310 12.47 -36.57 -10.80
CA MET A 310 11.87 -36.73 -12.15
C MET A 310 10.81 -37.83 -12.21
N TYR A 311 10.94 -38.85 -11.36
CA TYR A 311 10.03 -40.01 -11.29
C TYR A 311 9.40 -40.15 -9.90
N GLY A 312 8.92 -39.04 -9.34
CA GLY A 312 8.14 -39.04 -8.09
C GLY A 312 6.67 -39.37 -8.33
N MET A 313 5.99 -39.96 -7.33
CA MET A 313 4.54 -40.22 -7.34
C MET A 313 3.68 -38.95 -7.51
N GLN A 314 4.24 -37.77 -7.25
CA GLN A 314 3.56 -36.49 -7.38
C GLN A 314 4.33 -35.62 -8.38
N LYS A 315 3.63 -35.02 -9.34
CA LYS A 315 4.22 -34.14 -10.35
C LYS A 315 4.50 -32.75 -9.77
N TYR A 316 5.50 -32.07 -10.34
CA TYR A 316 5.80 -30.69 -9.97
C TYR A 316 4.58 -29.80 -10.20
N ASP A 317 4.15 -29.08 -9.15
CA ASP A 317 3.01 -28.16 -9.19
C ASP A 317 3.52 -26.71 -9.38
N PRO A 318 3.48 -26.17 -10.61
CA PRO A 318 3.92 -24.80 -10.87
C PRO A 318 2.99 -23.75 -10.26
N ILE A 319 1.70 -24.05 -10.09
CA ILE A 319 0.69 -23.12 -9.55
C ILE A 319 0.95 -22.89 -8.05
N ASN A 320 1.22 -23.96 -7.30
CA ASN A 320 1.54 -23.80 -5.88
C ASN A 320 2.90 -23.13 -5.68
N SER A 321 3.85 -23.39 -6.59
CA SER A 321 5.19 -22.81 -6.52
C SER A 321 5.20 -21.31 -6.87
N CYS A 322 4.34 -20.84 -7.77
CA CYS A 322 4.26 -19.42 -8.11
C CYS A 322 3.51 -18.55 -7.08
N MET A 323 2.74 -19.17 -6.19
CA MET A 323 1.85 -18.48 -5.24
C MET A 323 2.59 -17.52 -4.30
N GLY A 324 3.79 -17.88 -3.84
CA GLY A 324 4.62 -17.02 -2.99
C GLY A 324 5.07 -15.75 -3.71
N ILE A 325 5.74 -15.93 -4.85
CA ILE A 325 6.18 -14.86 -5.77
C ILE A 325 5.02 -13.92 -6.15
N TYR A 326 3.85 -14.51 -6.43
CA TYR A 326 2.63 -13.76 -6.74
C TYR A 326 2.16 -12.89 -5.56
N MET A 327 2.09 -13.43 -4.35
CA MET A 327 1.68 -12.69 -3.16
C MET A 327 2.64 -11.56 -2.82
N ASP A 328 3.95 -11.81 -2.91
CA ASP A 328 4.96 -10.78 -2.68
C ASP A 328 4.85 -9.66 -3.71
N THR A 329 4.64 -10.02 -4.97
CA THR A 329 4.44 -9.05 -6.06
C THR A 329 3.22 -8.16 -5.81
N LEU A 330 2.09 -8.72 -5.39
CA LEU A 330 0.91 -7.92 -5.06
C LEU A 330 1.14 -7.02 -3.84
N ASN A 331 1.84 -7.52 -2.82
CA ASN A 331 2.19 -6.75 -1.64
C ASN A 331 3.14 -5.58 -1.94
N ILE A 332 4.08 -5.77 -2.85
CA ILE A 332 4.97 -4.71 -3.38
C ILE A 332 4.13 -3.70 -4.18
N PHE A 333 3.26 -4.18 -5.08
CA PHE A 333 2.41 -3.32 -5.90
C PHE A 333 1.53 -2.39 -5.06
N MET A 334 0.78 -2.95 -4.09
CA MET A 334 -0.10 -2.16 -3.22
C MET A 334 0.68 -1.08 -2.47
N ARG A 335 1.88 -1.41 -1.98
CA ARG A 335 2.76 -0.45 -1.29
C ARG A 335 3.29 0.62 -2.23
N MET A 336 3.66 0.26 -3.45
CA MET A 336 4.09 1.23 -4.45
C MET A 336 2.96 2.20 -4.79
N VAL A 337 1.73 1.71 -4.97
CA VAL A 337 0.55 2.56 -5.16
C VAL A 337 0.36 3.52 -3.98
N MET A 338 0.46 3.03 -2.74
CA MET A 338 0.32 3.86 -1.54
C MET A 338 1.41 4.93 -1.44
N ILE A 339 2.68 4.59 -1.73
CA ILE A 339 3.80 5.55 -1.74
C ILE A 339 3.58 6.64 -2.80
N LEU A 340 3.16 6.26 -4.00
CA LEU A 340 2.91 7.21 -5.09
C LEU A 340 1.68 8.08 -4.81
N SER A 341 0.65 7.52 -4.17
CA SER A 341 -0.57 8.24 -3.79
C SER A 341 -0.29 9.28 -2.70
N GLY A 342 0.45 8.90 -1.66
CA GLY A 342 0.86 9.81 -0.58
C GLY A 342 1.85 10.90 -1.02
N GLY A 343 2.60 10.67 -2.10
CA GLY A 343 3.54 11.64 -2.65
C GLY A 343 2.91 12.75 -3.50
N GLY A 344 1.74 12.51 -4.11
CA GLY A 344 1.09 13.45 -5.04
C GLY A 344 0.36 14.61 -4.38
N ASN A 345 -0.13 14.42 -3.15
CA ASN A 345 -0.95 15.42 -2.44
C ASN A 345 -0.15 16.50 -1.70
N ARG A 346 1.19 16.51 -1.86
CA ARG A 346 2.10 17.48 -1.20
C ARG A 346 2.57 18.64 -2.10
N LYS A 347 2.09 18.71 -3.35
CA LYS A 347 2.43 19.79 -4.30
C LYS A 347 1.27 20.74 -4.61
N LYS A 348 0.28 20.85 -3.72
CA LYS A 348 -0.77 21.87 -3.81
C LYS A 348 -0.95 22.59 -2.49
#